data_AF-A0A800MFC6-F1
#
_entry.id   AF-A0A800MFC6-F1
#
_cell.length_a   1.000
_cell.length_b   1.000
_cell.length_c   1.000
_cell.angle_alpha   90.00
_cell.angle_beta   90.00
_cell.angle_gamma   90.00
#
_symmetry.space_group_name_H-M   'P 1'
#
loop_
_entity.id
_entity.type
_entity.pdbx_description
1 polymer ?
#
loop_
_entity_poly.entity_id
_entity_poly.type
_entity_poly.pdbx_seq_one_letter_code
_entity_poly.pdbx_strand_id
1 'polypeptide(L)'
;MAWIDSLFKRMHEVGASDLHMTSGRKPMLRLSGEMVTIDEAPSLDARQMSQVLLEIAPEANATQFEQERDTDFAYHLEGVARFRANLFEDNRGPGGVFRVIPEEILTAEQLGLPPAILELCKLHKGLVLVTGPTGSGKSTTLAAMVDHINRTRRDHIITIEDPIEFVHQDNQCLINQREVGGHTESFKRALRAALREDPDIVMVGEMRDLETIEIAIETAETGHLVFGTLHTTTAPSTVDRIIDQFPADRQAQIRTMLSTSLKGVVAQTLCKKVQAGRVAALEVLVVNSAVSNLIREGKTHQIPSMMQMGARQGMRLLNDSLLELVASGTIAADEALAKCVDKGGMRSLLEGAGIAFASSEEVSSSELGGDVSSAVDMVEEPKSALPASPGTEQGSRDGAFERFKQMRGR
;
A
#
# COMPACT_ATOMS: atom_id res chain seq x y z
N MET A 1 9.75 -2.21 -28.66
CA MET A 1 8.53 -2.59 -27.94
C MET A 1 8.72 -4.04 -27.58
N ALA A 2 8.92 -4.26 -26.28
CA ALA A 2 9.13 -5.58 -25.72
C ALA A 2 7.86 -6.42 -25.91
N TRP A 3 7.98 -7.74 -25.91
CA TRP A 3 6.78 -8.59 -26.02
C TRP A 3 5.83 -8.37 -24.84
N ILE A 4 6.39 -8.17 -23.64
CA ILE A 4 5.62 -7.92 -22.41
C ILE A 4 4.78 -6.63 -22.47
N ASP A 5 5.17 -5.63 -23.25
CA ASP A 5 4.39 -4.39 -23.44
C ASP A 5 2.97 -4.67 -23.96
N SER A 6 2.80 -5.74 -24.75
CA SER A 6 1.48 -6.17 -25.21
C SER A 6 0.59 -6.70 -24.08
N LEU A 7 1.19 -7.36 -23.09
CA LEU A 7 0.49 -7.83 -21.90
C LEU A 7 0.13 -6.67 -20.97
N PHE A 8 1.01 -5.68 -20.84
CA PHE A 8 0.73 -4.45 -20.10
C PHE A 8 -0.42 -3.64 -20.71
N LYS A 9 -0.47 -3.51 -22.04
CA LYS A 9 -1.62 -2.90 -22.71
C LYS A 9 -2.90 -3.68 -22.44
N ARG A 10 -2.86 -5.01 -22.57
CA ARG A 10 -4.02 -5.85 -22.27
C ARG A 10 -4.48 -5.69 -20.83
N MET A 11 -3.54 -5.72 -19.88
CA MET A 11 -3.77 -5.51 -18.45
C MET A 11 -4.49 -4.19 -18.19
N HIS A 12 -4.03 -3.11 -18.81
CA HIS A 12 -4.65 -1.78 -18.71
C HIS A 12 -6.07 -1.75 -19.32
N GLU A 13 -6.24 -2.28 -20.54
CA GLU A 13 -7.53 -2.33 -21.25
C GLU A 13 -8.62 -3.07 -20.49
N VAL A 14 -8.28 -4.16 -19.80
CA VAL A 14 -9.24 -4.94 -19.00
C VAL A 14 -9.36 -4.48 -17.55
N GLY A 15 -8.61 -3.44 -17.15
CA GLY A 15 -8.62 -2.92 -15.78
C GLY A 15 -8.08 -3.90 -14.73
N ALA A 16 -7.10 -4.74 -15.09
CA ALA A 16 -6.47 -5.66 -14.16
C ALA A 16 -5.49 -4.95 -13.21
N SER A 17 -5.42 -5.39 -11.95
CA SER A 17 -4.56 -4.77 -10.93
C SER A 17 -3.12 -5.26 -11.00
N ASP A 18 -2.92 -6.55 -11.29
CA ASP A 18 -1.61 -7.19 -11.34
C ASP A 18 -1.49 -8.13 -12.55
N LEU A 19 -0.33 -8.18 -13.20
CA LEU A 19 0.08 -9.21 -14.16
C LEU A 19 1.08 -10.14 -13.47
N HIS A 20 0.84 -11.44 -13.55
CA HIS A 20 1.66 -12.48 -12.95
C HIS A 20 2.24 -13.37 -14.05
N MET A 21 3.55 -13.58 -13.99
CA MET A 21 4.29 -14.40 -14.95
C MET A 21 5.20 -15.37 -14.18
N THR A 22 5.10 -16.65 -14.50
CA THR A 22 5.92 -17.71 -13.89
C THR A 22 6.35 -18.70 -14.96
N SER A 23 7.60 -19.12 -14.91
CA SER A 23 8.17 -20.11 -15.82
C SER A 23 7.29 -21.38 -15.93
N GLY A 24 7.07 -21.83 -17.16
CA GLY A 24 6.25 -23.00 -17.49
C GLY A 24 4.73 -22.80 -17.34
N ARG A 25 4.25 -21.57 -17.15
CA ARG A 25 2.81 -21.24 -17.13
C ARG A 25 2.49 -20.10 -18.09
N LYS A 26 1.22 -20.05 -18.52
CA LYS A 26 0.70 -18.88 -19.23
C LYS A 26 0.63 -17.68 -18.27
N PRO A 27 0.84 -16.45 -18.76
CA PRO A 27 0.60 -15.24 -17.99
C PRO A 27 -0.83 -15.18 -17.43
N MET A 28 -0.98 -14.57 -16.25
CA MET A 28 -2.26 -14.42 -15.56
C MET A 28 -2.46 -12.97 -15.11
N LEU A 29 -3.70 -12.50 -15.16
CA LEU A 29 -4.11 -11.19 -14.65
C LEU A 29 -4.88 -11.34 -13.34
N ARG A 30 -4.74 -10.37 -12.45
CA ARG A 30 -5.64 -10.20 -11.31
C ARG A 30 -6.77 -9.25 -11.68
N LEU A 31 -7.99 -9.78 -11.81
CA LEU A 31 -9.21 -9.03 -12.11
C LEU A 31 -10.14 -9.10 -10.90
N SER A 32 -10.42 -7.94 -10.28
CA SER A 32 -11.30 -7.85 -9.11
C SER A 32 -10.95 -8.83 -7.96
N GLY A 33 -9.66 -9.17 -7.82
CA GLY A 33 -9.15 -10.10 -6.81
C GLY A 33 -8.93 -11.53 -7.30
N GLU A 34 -9.53 -11.92 -8.42
CA GLU A 34 -9.44 -13.27 -9.00
C GLU A 34 -8.32 -13.38 -10.03
N MET A 35 -7.72 -14.57 -10.13
CA MET A 35 -6.64 -14.87 -11.07
C MET A 35 -7.21 -15.44 -12.38
N VAL A 36 -7.00 -14.74 -13.49
CA VAL A 36 -7.52 -15.09 -14.81
C VAL A 36 -6.37 -15.30 -15.79
N THR A 37 -6.33 -16.45 -16.47
CA THR A 37 -5.29 -16.75 -17.46
C THR A 37 -5.48 -15.96 -18.75
N ILE A 38 -4.39 -15.45 -19.33
CA ILE A 38 -4.40 -14.87 -20.68
C ILE A 38 -4.23 -16.01 -21.69
N ASP A 39 -5.33 -16.52 -22.23
CA ASP A 39 -5.31 -17.74 -23.04
C ASP A 39 -4.57 -17.59 -24.37
N GLU A 40 -4.56 -16.39 -24.93
CA GLU A 40 -3.89 -16.07 -26.18
C GLU A 40 -2.36 -15.99 -26.02
N ALA A 41 -1.86 -15.87 -24.79
CA ALA A 41 -0.44 -15.80 -24.50
C ALA A 41 0.19 -17.21 -24.37
N PRO A 42 1.39 -17.44 -24.95
CA PRO A 42 2.11 -18.69 -24.77
C PRO A 42 2.63 -18.85 -23.33
N SER A 43 2.82 -20.08 -22.89
CA SER A 43 3.67 -20.38 -21.74
C SER A 43 5.13 -20.22 -22.14
N LEU A 44 5.93 -19.55 -21.31
CA LEU A 44 7.36 -19.38 -21.53
C LEU A 44 8.15 -20.37 -20.69
N ASP A 45 9.21 -20.97 -21.23
CA ASP A 45 10.19 -21.70 -20.43
C ASP A 45 11.08 -20.75 -19.61
N ALA A 46 11.92 -21.29 -18.71
CA ALA A 46 12.76 -20.48 -17.83
C ALA A 46 13.72 -19.54 -18.58
N ARG A 47 14.25 -19.97 -19.72
CA ARG A 47 15.18 -19.16 -20.52
C ARG A 47 14.43 -18.02 -21.20
N GLN A 48 13.29 -18.32 -21.81
CA GLN A 48 12.43 -17.34 -22.46
C GLN A 48 11.90 -16.32 -21.44
N MET A 49 11.49 -16.79 -20.27
CA MET A 49 11.01 -15.93 -19.19
C MET A 49 12.10 -14.96 -18.73
N SER A 50 13.31 -15.46 -18.45
CA SER A 50 14.45 -14.60 -18.10
C SER A 50 14.71 -13.52 -19.15
N GLN A 51 14.68 -13.86 -20.44
CA GLN A 51 14.88 -12.89 -21.52
C GLN A 51 13.82 -11.79 -21.52
N VAL A 52 12.55 -12.16 -21.35
CA VAL A 52 11.44 -11.20 -21.33
C VAL A 52 11.51 -10.27 -20.11
N LEU A 53 11.81 -10.83 -18.93
CA LEU A 53 11.87 -10.04 -17.69
C LEU A 53 13.06 -9.08 -17.69
N LEU A 54 14.22 -9.52 -18.18
CA LEU A 54 15.41 -8.68 -18.25
C LEU A 54 15.36 -7.63 -19.36
N GLU A 55 14.50 -7.78 -20.38
CA GLU A 55 14.29 -6.77 -21.43
C GLU A 55 13.75 -5.44 -20.86
N ILE A 56 12.99 -5.50 -19.77
CA ILE A 56 12.40 -4.33 -19.11
C ILE A 56 13.14 -3.90 -17.84
N ALA A 57 14.10 -4.69 -17.36
CA ALA A 57 14.85 -4.41 -16.14
C ALA A 57 15.94 -3.35 -16.41
N PRO A 58 16.07 -2.30 -15.58
CA PRO A 58 17.26 -1.45 -15.59
C PRO A 58 18.53 -2.26 -15.34
N GLU A 59 19.68 -1.81 -15.85
CA GLU A 59 20.95 -2.54 -15.77
C GLU A 59 21.35 -2.91 -14.32
N ALA A 60 21.11 -2.00 -13.38
CA ALA A 60 21.35 -2.24 -11.96
C ALA A 60 20.46 -3.36 -11.41
N ASN A 61 19.17 -3.35 -11.73
CA ASN A 61 18.21 -4.38 -11.32
C ASN A 61 18.46 -5.72 -12.01
N ALA A 62 18.88 -5.73 -13.27
CA ALA A 62 19.30 -6.95 -13.96
C ALA A 62 20.49 -7.61 -13.24
N THR A 63 21.50 -6.80 -12.88
CA THR A 63 22.65 -7.25 -12.10
C THR A 63 22.23 -7.75 -10.71
N GLN A 64 21.33 -7.02 -10.02
CA GLN A 64 20.81 -7.43 -8.72
C GLN A 64 20.06 -8.77 -8.81
N PHE A 65 19.19 -8.93 -9.81
CA PHE A 65 18.45 -10.17 -10.01
C PHE A 65 19.37 -11.37 -10.24
N GLU A 66 20.45 -11.21 -11.00
CA GLU A 66 21.45 -12.27 -11.23
C GLU A 66 22.15 -12.71 -9.94
N GLN A 67 22.40 -11.77 -9.02
CA GLN A 67 23.12 -11.99 -7.77
C GLN A 67 22.21 -12.47 -6.63
N GLU A 68 21.08 -11.79 -6.43
CA GLU A 68 20.19 -11.93 -5.28
C GLU A 68 18.95 -12.77 -5.58
N ARG A 69 18.63 -12.98 -6.87
CA ARG A 69 17.43 -13.70 -7.33
C ARG A 69 16.11 -13.02 -6.97
N ASP A 70 16.17 -11.73 -6.63
CA ASP A 70 15.03 -10.88 -6.33
C ASP A 70 15.39 -9.42 -6.68
N THR A 71 14.46 -8.66 -7.25
CA THR A 71 14.60 -7.22 -7.45
C THR A 71 13.25 -6.52 -7.66
N ASP A 72 13.14 -5.27 -7.22
CA ASP A 72 11.99 -4.38 -7.44
C ASP A 72 12.42 -3.15 -8.25
N PHE A 73 11.59 -2.72 -9.21
CA PHE A 73 11.77 -1.46 -9.94
C PHE A 73 10.46 -0.94 -10.52
N ALA A 74 10.45 0.31 -10.98
CA ALA A 74 9.35 0.86 -11.77
C ALA A 74 9.64 0.75 -13.28
N TYR A 75 8.62 0.37 -14.06
CA TYR A 75 8.65 0.37 -15.52
C TYR A 75 7.56 1.30 -16.05
N HIS A 76 7.91 2.23 -16.94
CA HIS A 76 6.96 3.15 -17.56
C HIS A 76 6.72 2.76 -19.02
N LEU A 77 5.46 2.49 -19.37
CA LEU A 77 5.03 2.31 -20.75
C LEU A 77 4.22 3.55 -21.18
N GLU A 78 4.84 4.38 -22.02
CA GLU A 78 4.28 5.64 -22.48
C GLU A 78 2.89 5.45 -23.10
N GLY A 79 1.93 6.28 -22.66
CA GLY A 79 0.54 6.24 -23.09
C GLY A 79 -0.29 5.05 -22.57
N VAL A 80 0.24 4.28 -21.62
CA VAL A 80 -0.47 3.14 -21.00
C VAL A 80 -0.54 3.31 -19.48
N ALA A 81 0.59 3.11 -18.79
CA ALA A 81 0.69 3.24 -17.34
C ALA A 81 2.15 3.15 -16.87
N ARG A 82 2.38 3.45 -15.59
CA ARG A 82 3.55 2.96 -14.86
C ARG A 82 3.22 1.63 -14.18
N PHE A 83 4.22 0.79 -14.01
CA PHE A 83 4.11 -0.51 -13.37
C PHE A 83 5.20 -0.66 -12.32
N ARG A 84 4.85 -1.16 -11.14
CA ARG A 84 5.84 -1.70 -10.20
C ARG A 84 6.11 -3.14 -10.60
N ALA A 85 7.35 -3.45 -10.96
CA ALA A 85 7.83 -4.79 -11.24
C ALA A 85 8.54 -5.35 -10.00
N ASN A 86 8.21 -6.57 -9.63
CA ASN A 86 9.02 -7.41 -8.75
C ASN A 86 9.39 -8.67 -9.54
N LEU A 87 10.69 -8.91 -9.73
CA LEU A 87 11.23 -10.11 -10.35
C LEU A 87 11.79 -11.03 -9.27
N PHE A 88 11.54 -12.32 -9.39
CA PHE A 88 11.96 -13.31 -8.39
C PHE A 88 12.31 -14.65 -9.06
N GLU A 89 13.06 -15.49 -8.37
CA GLU A 89 13.31 -16.88 -8.76
C GLU A 89 12.49 -17.84 -7.87
N ASP A 90 11.77 -18.78 -8.49
CA ASP A 90 11.06 -19.85 -7.78
C ASP A 90 11.54 -21.25 -8.23
N ASN A 91 10.86 -22.31 -7.77
CA ASN A 91 11.23 -23.69 -8.12
C ASN A 91 11.04 -24.07 -9.60
N ARG A 92 10.28 -23.27 -10.37
CA ARG A 92 10.06 -23.42 -11.82
C ARG A 92 11.04 -22.56 -12.63
N GLY A 93 11.67 -21.58 -11.99
CA GLY A 93 12.64 -20.67 -12.59
C GLY A 93 12.26 -19.21 -12.32
N PRO A 94 12.68 -18.27 -13.19
CA PRO A 94 12.37 -16.86 -13.00
C PRO A 94 10.88 -16.57 -13.17
N GLY A 95 10.42 -15.54 -12.49
CA GLY A 95 9.05 -15.03 -12.52
C GLY A 95 9.01 -13.51 -12.28
N GLY A 96 7.87 -12.92 -12.57
CA GLY A 96 7.62 -11.50 -12.39
C GLY A 96 6.19 -11.21 -11.99
N VAL A 97 6.00 -10.28 -11.06
CA VAL A 97 4.71 -9.67 -10.74
C VAL A 97 4.78 -8.19 -11.06
N PHE A 98 3.78 -7.70 -11.79
CA PHE A 98 3.69 -6.31 -12.22
C PHE A 98 2.38 -5.71 -11.76
N ARG A 99 2.44 -4.62 -11.00
CA ARG A 99 1.26 -3.90 -10.51
C ARG A 99 1.11 -2.59 -11.24
N VAL A 100 -0.09 -2.29 -11.75
CA VAL A 100 -0.38 -0.96 -12.31
C VAL A 100 -0.27 0.08 -11.21
N ILE A 101 0.50 1.13 -11.52
CA ILE A 101 0.62 2.34 -10.73
C ILE A 101 -0.31 3.38 -11.37
N PRO A 102 -1.34 3.88 -10.66
CA PRO A 102 -2.25 4.89 -11.20
C PRO A 102 -1.50 6.18 -11.58
N GLU A 103 -1.80 6.75 -12.75
CA GLU A 103 -1.21 8.02 -13.18
C GLU A 103 -1.95 9.24 -12.62
N GLU A 104 -3.26 9.12 -12.37
CA GLU A 104 -4.07 10.23 -11.87
C GLU A 104 -4.02 10.30 -10.35
N ILE A 105 -3.59 11.45 -9.83
CA ILE A 105 -3.63 11.77 -8.41
C ILE A 105 -5.04 12.26 -8.07
N LEU A 106 -5.75 11.53 -7.22
CA LEU A 106 -7.02 11.99 -6.68
C LEU A 106 -6.80 13.21 -5.80
N THR A 107 -7.58 14.26 -6.03
CA THR A 107 -7.55 15.46 -5.19
C THR A 107 -8.02 15.16 -3.77
N ALA A 108 -7.58 15.97 -2.81
CA ALA A 108 -8.01 15.85 -1.42
C ALA A 108 -9.55 15.95 -1.26
N GLU A 109 -10.19 16.73 -2.12
CA GLU A 109 -11.65 16.87 -2.19
C GLU A 109 -12.32 15.60 -2.70
N GLN A 110 -11.79 14.97 -3.76
CA GLN A 110 -12.30 13.69 -4.28
C GLN A 110 -12.14 12.54 -3.28
N LEU A 111 -11.06 12.55 -2.49
CA LEU A 111 -10.86 11.60 -1.39
C LEU A 111 -11.75 11.88 -0.17
N GLY A 112 -12.38 13.07 -0.10
CA GLY A 112 -13.16 13.49 1.05
C GLY A 112 -12.30 13.72 2.30
N LEU A 113 -11.05 14.17 2.14
CA LEU A 113 -10.17 14.44 3.28
C LEU A 113 -10.77 15.56 4.15
N PRO A 114 -10.91 15.37 5.47
CA PRO A 114 -11.45 16.39 6.36
C PRO A 114 -10.63 17.69 6.33
N PRO A 115 -11.26 18.86 6.57
CA PRO A 115 -10.56 20.15 6.61
C PRO A 115 -9.35 20.18 7.55
N ALA A 116 -9.39 19.43 8.65
CA ALA A 116 -8.28 19.33 9.60
C ALA A 116 -6.99 18.78 8.95
N ILE A 117 -7.10 17.87 7.97
CA ILE A 117 -5.95 17.36 7.21
C ILE A 117 -5.40 18.45 6.29
N LEU A 118 -6.28 19.23 5.64
CA LEU A 118 -5.87 20.34 4.78
C LEU A 118 -5.17 21.46 5.57
N GLU A 119 -5.58 21.71 6.81
CA GLU A 119 -4.87 22.65 7.70
C GLU A 119 -3.45 22.18 8.03
N LEU A 120 -3.19 20.86 8.11
CA LEU A 120 -1.83 20.34 8.28
C LEU A 120 -0.93 20.66 7.07
N CYS A 121 -1.50 20.70 5.86
CA CYS A 121 -0.77 21.09 4.64
C CYS A 121 -0.36 22.58 4.61
N LYS A 122 -0.97 23.42 5.45
CA LYS A 122 -0.66 24.86 5.54
C LYS A 122 0.46 25.18 6.54
N LEU A 123 0.95 24.19 7.26
CA LEU A 123 2.02 24.38 8.23
C LEU A 123 3.34 24.73 7.53
N HIS A 124 4.19 25.53 8.17
CA HIS A 124 5.53 25.81 7.65
C HIS A 124 6.56 24.79 8.14
N LYS A 125 6.31 24.16 9.29
CA LYS A 125 7.19 23.15 9.87
C LYS A 125 6.48 22.15 10.74
N GLY A 126 7.15 21.02 10.97
CA GLY A 126 6.73 19.96 11.86
C GLY A 126 6.55 18.62 11.14
N LEU A 127 6.16 17.59 11.88
CA LEU A 127 6.01 16.23 11.39
C LEU A 127 4.52 15.88 11.28
N VAL A 128 4.11 15.44 10.11
CA VAL A 128 2.75 14.95 9.83
C VAL A 128 2.83 13.53 9.31
N LEU A 129 2.09 12.62 9.95
CA LEU A 129 2.18 11.19 9.67
C LEU A 129 0.88 10.65 9.10
N VAL A 130 0.97 9.92 8.00
CA VAL A 130 -0.15 9.12 7.47
C VAL A 130 0.15 7.66 7.75
N THR A 131 -0.69 7.02 8.56
CA THR A 131 -0.43 5.67 9.06
C THR A 131 -1.55 4.70 8.73
N GLY A 132 -1.26 3.41 8.84
CA GLY A 132 -2.19 2.32 8.59
C GLY A 132 -1.52 1.12 7.94
N PRO A 133 -2.19 -0.03 7.86
CA PRO A 133 -1.61 -1.24 7.29
C PRO A 133 -1.30 -1.10 5.78
N THR A 134 -0.58 -2.07 5.23
CA THR A 134 -0.37 -2.15 3.77
C THR A 134 -1.71 -2.16 3.03
N GLY A 135 -1.81 -1.39 1.95
CA GLY A 135 -3.03 -1.28 1.17
C GLY A 135 -4.14 -0.46 1.81
N SER A 136 -3.87 0.28 2.90
CA SER A 136 -4.84 1.20 3.48
C SER A 136 -4.99 2.52 2.72
N GLY A 137 -4.22 2.78 1.66
CA GLY A 137 -4.30 4.00 0.86
C GLY A 137 -3.46 5.18 1.37
N LYS A 138 -2.43 4.92 2.19
CA LYS A 138 -1.51 5.95 2.71
C LYS A 138 -0.87 6.80 1.61
N SER A 139 -0.28 6.14 0.61
CA SER A 139 0.37 6.80 -0.53
C SER A 139 -0.60 7.66 -1.32
N THR A 140 -1.86 7.19 -1.50
CA THR A 140 -2.92 7.97 -2.15
C THR A 140 -3.26 9.23 -1.36
N THR A 141 -3.40 9.12 -0.03
CA THR A 141 -3.65 10.28 0.84
C THR A 141 -2.48 11.25 0.83
N LEU A 142 -1.23 10.77 0.92
CA LEU A 142 -0.04 11.62 0.85
C LEU A 142 0.09 12.30 -0.52
N ALA A 143 -0.14 11.60 -1.62
CA ALA A 143 -0.14 12.18 -2.96
C ALA A 143 -1.20 13.29 -3.07
N ALA A 144 -2.41 13.07 -2.56
CA ALA A 144 -3.44 14.10 -2.54
C ALA A 144 -3.06 15.33 -1.69
N MET A 145 -2.36 15.12 -0.57
CA MET A 145 -1.86 16.19 0.28
C MET A 145 -0.75 17.00 -0.41
N VAL A 146 0.22 16.32 -1.03
CA VAL A 146 1.31 16.96 -1.79
C VAL A 146 0.77 17.71 -3.00
N ASP A 147 -0.19 17.13 -3.73
CA ASP A 147 -0.87 17.81 -4.83
C ASP A 147 -1.66 19.05 -4.36
N HIS A 148 -2.36 18.96 -3.23
CA HIS A 148 -3.04 20.13 -2.65
C HIS A 148 -2.06 21.26 -2.32
N ILE A 149 -0.89 20.93 -1.76
CA ILE A 149 0.19 21.90 -1.49
C ILE A 149 0.69 22.50 -2.79
N ASN A 150 1.00 21.67 -3.79
CA ASN A 150 1.48 22.10 -5.10
C ASN A 150 0.52 23.06 -5.83
N ARG A 151 -0.79 22.98 -5.55
CA ARG A 151 -1.80 23.89 -6.11
C ARG A 151 -2.00 25.18 -5.32
N THR A 152 -1.58 25.22 -4.06
CA THR A 152 -1.96 26.29 -3.11
C THR A 152 -0.78 27.05 -2.52
N ARG A 153 0.45 26.56 -2.69
CA ARG A 153 1.69 27.11 -2.12
C ARG A 153 2.76 27.28 -3.19
N ARG A 154 3.86 27.95 -2.84
CA ARG A 154 5.01 28.19 -3.72
C ARG A 154 6.28 27.76 -3.01
N ASP A 155 6.41 26.46 -2.88
CA ASP A 155 7.42 25.81 -2.06
C ASP A 155 8.28 24.86 -2.92
N HIS A 156 9.43 24.47 -2.39
CA HIS A 156 10.22 23.37 -2.91
C HIS A 156 9.90 22.08 -2.13
N ILE A 157 9.40 21.06 -2.84
CA ILE A 157 9.01 19.77 -2.29
C ILE A 157 9.96 18.68 -2.77
N ILE A 158 10.57 17.96 -1.84
CA ILE A 158 11.37 16.77 -2.15
C ILE A 158 10.64 15.52 -1.64
N THR A 159 10.39 14.55 -2.51
CA THR A 159 9.87 13.23 -2.12
C THR A 159 10.96 12.17 -2.21
N ILE A 160 10.95 11.24 -1.26
CA ILE A 160 11.86 10.09 -1.22
C ILE A 160 10.98 8.85 -1.09
N GLU A 161 10.99 7.98 -2.08
CA GLU A 161 10.02 6.87 -2.24
C GLU A 161 10.70 5.58 -2.68
N ASP A 162 10.03 4.43 -2.51
CA ASP A 162 10.56 3.10 -2.84
C ASP A 162 9.43 2.12 -3.26
N PRO A 163 9.04 2.05 -4.55
CA PRO A 163 9.38 2.99 -5.63
C PRO A 163 8.48 4.24 -5.62
N ILE A 164 8.67 5.17 -6.56
CA ILE A 164 7.78 6.33 -6.75
C ILE A 164 6.40 5.86 -7.21
N GLU A 165 5.37 6.03 -6.37
CA GLU A 165 4.01 5.59 -6.67
C GLU A 165 3.19 6.62 -7.46
N PHE A 166 3.34 7.92 -7.20
CA PHE A 166 2.59 8.94 -7.93
C PHE A 166 3.55 9.97 -8.50
N VAL A 167 3.46 10.26 -9.80
CA VAL A 167 4.28 11.31 -10.41
C VAL A 167 3.57 12.64 -10.26
N HIS A 168 4.18 13.54 -9.51
CA HIS A 168 3.69 14.91 -9.37
C HIS A 168 4.26 15.78 -10.49
N GLN A 169 3.36 16.45 -11.23
CA GLN A 169 3.75 17.49 -12.16
C GLN A 169 3.89 18.82 -11.41
N ASP A 170 4.89 19.62 -11.75
CA ASP A 170 5.04 20.96 -11.20
C ASP A 170 3.81 21.83 -11.50
N ASN A 171 3.35 22.59 -10.51
CA ASN A 171 2.30 23.59 -10.68
C ASN A 171 2.76 24.92 -10.09
N GLN A 172 2.47 25.17 -8.81
CA GLN A 172 2.97 26.35 -8.11
C GLN A 172 4.23 26.04 -7.28
N CYS A 173 4.48 24.77 -6.98
CA CYS A 173 5.69 24.29 -6.34
C CYS A 173 6.66 23.67 -7.36
N LEU A 174 7.93 23.63 -6.99
CA LEU A 174 8.94 22.77 -7.62
C LEU A 174 8.93 21.42 -6.90
N ILE A 175 8.81 20.31 -7.63
CA ILE A 175 8.77 18.97 -7.04
C ILE A 175 9.92 18.11 -7.58
N ASN A 176 10.76 17.62 -6.67
CA ASN A 176 11.81 16.65 -7.00
C ASN A 176 11.53 15.31 -6.32
N GLN A 177 11.29 14.26 -7.12
CA GLN A 177 10.99 12.92 -6.61
C GLN A 177 12.20 11.99 -6.76
N ARG A 178 12.58 11.32 -5.67
CA ARG A 178 13.76 10.46 -5.61
C ARG A 178 13.34 9.04 -5.26
N GLU A 179 13.62 8.12 -6.17
CA GLU A 179 13.41 6.69 -5.95
C GLU A 179 14.64 6.08 -5.27
N VAL A 180 14.45 5.33 -4.19
CA VAL A 180 15.50 4.50 -3.57
C VAL A 180 15.87 3.36 -4.51
N GLY A 181 17.16 3.05 -4.62
CA GLY A 181 17.71 2.12 -5.61
C GLY A 181 17.92 2.75 -6.99
N GLY A 182 17.03 3.65 -7.44
CA GLY A 182 17.14 4.34 -8.73
C GLY A 182 17.92 5.65 -8.69
N HIS A 183 17.48 6.62 -7.89
CA HIS A 183 18.05 7.98 -7.79
C HIS A 183 18.94 8.17 -6.55
N THR A 184 18.84 7.27 -5.57
CA THR A 184 19.58 7.34 -4.29
C THR A 184 19.73 5.94 -3.69
N GLU A 185 20.81 5.71 -2.93
CA GLU A 185 21.10 4.38 -2.34
C GLU A 185 20.17 4.00 -1.18
N SER A 186 19.64 4.98 -0.44
CA SER A 186 18.79 4.73 0.73
C SER A 186 17.97 5.96 1.12
N PHE A 187 16.91 5.75 1.91
CA PHE A 187 16.13 6.81 2.56
C PHE A 187 17.01 7.74 3.38
N LYS A 188 17.85 7.18 4.27
CA LYS A 188 18.80 7.93 5.11
C LYS A 188 19.70 8.84 4.30
N ARG A 189 20.30 8.35 3.21
CA ARG A 189 21.19 9.14 2.35
C ARG A 189 20.42 10.27 1.66
N ALA A 190 19.27 9.96 1.09
CA ALA A 190 18.43 10.93 0.40
C ALA A 190 17.93 12.03 1.34
N LEU A 191 17.47 11.66 2.53
CA LEU A 191 16.94 12.60 3.50
C LEU A 191 18.03 13.58 4.00
N ARG A 192 19.26 13.09 4.23
CA ARG A 192 20.40 13.96 4.55
C ARG A 192 20.82 14.87 3.40
N ALA A 193 20.70 14.39 2.16
CA ALA A 193 21.02 15.19 0.99
C ALA A 193 19.97 16.29 0.76
N ALA A 194 18.68 15.94 0.91
CA ALA A 194 17.55 16.86 0.79
C ALA A 194 17.72 18.10 1.68
N LEU A 195 18.26 17.99 2.90
CA LEU A 195 18.52 19.14 3.78
C LEU A 195 19.49 20.20 3.22
N ARG A 196 20.22 19.89 2.15
CA ARG A 196 21.12 20.84 1.44
C ARG A 196 20.62 21.21 0.05
N GLU A 197 19.42 20.75 -0.29
CA GLU A 197 18.77 20.99 -1.58
C GLU A 197 17.74 22.15 -1.47
N ASP A 198 17.76 22.90 -0.36
CA ASP A 198 16.85 24.02 -0.05
C ASP A 198 15.34 23.64 -0.13
N PRO A 199 14.88 22.54 0.50
CA PRO A 199 13.46 22.20 0.52
C PRO A 199 12.71 23.03 1.56
N ASP A 200 11.45 23.33 1.29
CA ASP A 200 10.49 23.74 2.32
C ASP A 200 9.81 22.51 2.94
N ILE A 201 9.60 21.48 2.11
CA ILE A 201 8.82 20.30 2.44
C ILE A 201 9.56 19.04 2.02
N VAL A 202 9.62 18.05 2.93
CA VAL A 202 10.18 16.73 2.63
C VAL A 202 9.14 15.66 2.89
N MET A 203 8.87 14.81 1.89
CA MET A 203 8.02 13.64 2.04
C MET A 203 8.87 12.37 2.03
N VAL A 204 8.76 11.58 3.09
CA VAL A 204 9.44 10.30 3.25
C VAL A 204 8.41 9.17 3.11
N GLY A 205 8.48 8.44 2.01
CA GLY A 205 7.50 7.42 1.62
C GLY A 205 7.26 6.39 2.72
N GLU A 206 8.30 5.97 3.44
CA GLU A 206 8.17 5.13 4.64
C GLU A 206 9.32 5.35 5.62
N MET A 207 9.00 5.38 6.92
CA MET A 207 9.99 5.48 7.98
C MET A 207 10.11 4.14 8.74
N ARG A 208 10.95 3.24 8.21
CA ARG A 208 11.16 1.89 8.77
C ARG A 208 12.27 1.83 9.81
N ASP A 209 13.40 2.46 9.50
CA ASP A 209 14.61 2.38 10.30
C ASP A 209 14.73 3.55 11.28
N LEU A 210 15.45 3.28 12.38
CA LEU A 210 15.65 4.24 13.47
C LEU A 210 16.28 5.53 12.96
N GLU A 211 17.30 5.44 12.11
CA GLU A 211 17.99 6.63 11.61
C GLU A 211 17.10 7.51 10.72
N THR A 212 16.28 6.93 9.85
CA THR A 212 15.34 7.69 9.03
C THR A 212 14.33 8.43 9.92
N ILE A 213 13.80 7.78 10.96
CA ILE A 213 12.90 8.41 11.94
C ILE A 213 13.60 9.55 12.68
N GLU A 214 14.82 9.31 13.16
CA GLU A 214 15.62 10.31 13.88
C GLU A 214 15.84 11.56 13.03
N ILE A 215 16.28 11.39 11.78
CA ILE A 215 16.52 12.51 10.86
C ILE A 215 15.21 13.23 10.53
N ALA A 216 14.09 12.50 10.35
CA ALA A 216 12.79 13.12 10.08
C ALA A 216 12.31 14.00 11.25
N ILE A 217 12.48 13.54 12.49
CA ILE A 217 12.16 14.33 13.70
C ILE A 217 13.05 15.56 13.79
N GLU A 218 14.37 15.42 13.59
CA GLU A 218 15.31 16.55 13.58
C GLU A 218 14.97 17.57 12.47
N THR A 219 14.63 17.09 11.28
CA THR A 219 14.24 17.92 10.13
C THR A 219 12.98 18.73 10.41
N ALA A 220 11.98 18.08 11.01
CA ALA A 220 10.73 18.71 11.43
C ALA A 220 10.94 19.76 12.54
N GLU A 221 11.88 19.52 13.45
CA GLU A 221 12.24 20.45 14.53
C GLU A 221 12.97 21.69 13.98
N THR A 222 13.88 21.48 13.01
CA THR A 222 14.80 22.49 12.46
C THR A 222 14.19 23.44 11.43
N GLY A 223 12.91 23.28 11.07
CA GLY A 223 12.18 24.30 10.31
C GLY A 223 11.45 23.82 9.06
N HIS A 224 11.49 22.53 8.76
CA HIS A 224 10.86 21.97 7.56
C HIS A 224 9.52 21.31 7.90
N LEU A 225 8.60 21.26 6.93
CA LEU A 225 7.43 20.40 7.03
C LEU A 225 7.79 19.01 6.50
N VAL A 226 7.63 18.00 7.34
CA VAL A 226 7.96 16.62 7.00
C VAL A 226 6.67 15.80 6.97
N PHE A 227 6.44 15.13 5.85
CA PHE A 227 5.43 14.09 5.72
C PHE A 227 6.08 12.72 5.78
N GLY A 228 5.44 11.78 6.47
CA GLY A 228 5.96 10.41 6.55
C GLY A 228 4.87 9.37 6.70
N THR A 229 5.20 8.10 6.42
CA THR A 229 4.30 6.97 6.72
C THR A 229 4.90 5.98 7.72
N LEU A 230 4.00 5.36 8.48
CA LEU A 230 4.25 4.18 9.31
C LEU A 230 3.07 3.19 9.17
N HIS A 231 3.26 1.95 9.64
CA HIS A 231 2.24 0.89 9.56
C HIS A 231 1.38 0.72 10.82
N THR A 232 1.43 1.68 11.74
CA THR A 232 0.59 1.70 12.95
C THR A 232 -0.87 1.97 12.61
N THR A 233 -1.79 1.45 13.42
CA THR A 233 -3.23 1.49 13.12
C THR A 233 -3.97 2.62 13.85
N THR A 234 -3.34 3.28 14.82
CA THR A 234 -3.94 4.38 15.61
C THR A 234 -2.93 5.49 15.85
N ALA A 235 -3.41 6.70 16.12
CA ALA A 235 -2.58 7.85 16.44
C ALA A 235 -1.77 7.66 17.74
N PRO A 236 -2.32 7.17 18.86
CA PRO A 236 -1.52 6.90 20.06
C PRO A 236 -0.44 5.83 19.84
N SER A 237 -0.76 4.71 19.16
CA SER A 237 0.23 3.67 18.88
C SER A 237 1.33 4.14 17.93
N THR A 238 1.04 5.12 17.06
CA THR A 238 2.05 5.78 16.22
C THR A 238 3.09 6.50 17.07
N VAL A 239 2.64 7.24 18.09
CA VAL A 239 3.54 7.94 19.02
C VAL A 239 4.41 6.93 19.78
N ASP A 240 3.80 5.91 20.37
CA ASP A 240 4.52 4.86 21.12
C ASP A 240 5.53 4.15 20.22
N ARG A 241 5.13 3.75 19.00
CA ARG A 241 6.00 3.06 18.03
C ARG A 241 7.24 3.89 17.64
N ILE A 242 7.11 5.21 17.50
CA ILE A 242 8.25 6.07 17.20
C ILE A 242 9.23 6.04 18.37
N ILE A 243 8.74 6.19 19.60
CA ILE A 243 9.57 6.26 20.81
C ILE A 243 10.24 4.92 21.10
N ASP A 244 9.49 3.81 20.99
CA ASP A 244 9.93 2.47 21.38
C ASP A 244 11.02 1.88 20.48
N GLN A 245 11.24 2.48 19.30
CA GLN A 245 12.36 2.11 18.44
C GLN A 245 13.70 2.58 19.00
N PHE A 246 13.71 3.60 19.85
CA PHE A 246 14.94 4.12 20.44
C PHE A 246 15.34 3.36 21.71
N PRO A 247 16.65 3.20 21.95
CA PRO A 247 17.18 2.73 23.23
C PRO A 247 16.61 3.51 24.43
N ALA A 248 16.39 2.82 25.56
CA ALA A 248 15.69 3.37 26.72
C ALA A 248 16.27 4.68 27.27
N ASP A 249 17.59 4.85 27.18
CA ASP A 249 18.33 6.06 27.57
C ASP A 249 18.05 7.26 26.65
N ARG A 250 17.66 7.02 25.40
CA ARG A 250 17.33 8.05 24.40
C ARG A 250 15.84 8.39 24.35
N GLN A 251 14.96 7.52 24.84
CA GLN A 251 13.51 7.69 24.71
C GLN A 251 12.97 9.00 25.32
N ALA A 252 13.54 9.46 26.44
CA ALA A 252 13.11 10.72 27.08
C ALA A 252 13.41 11.95 26.20
N GLN A 253 14.57 11.95 25.54
CA GLN A 253 14.94 12.99 24.58
C GLN A 253 14.00 12.96 23.36
N ILE A 254 13.76 11.77 22.80
CA ILE A 254 12.88 11.60 21.64
C ILE A 254 11.44 12.01 21.95
N ARG A 255 10.91 11.67 23.14
CA ARG A 255 9.60 12.17 23.59
C ARG A 255 9.53 13.69 23.60
N THR A 256 10.59 14.34 24.07
CA THR A 256 10.65 15.80 24.13
C THR A 256 10.64 16.40 22.73
N MET A 257 11.49 15.89 21.82
CA MET A 257 11.55 16.34 20.42
C MET A 257 10.25 16.04 19.67
N LEU A 258 9.66 14.87 19.86
CA LEU A 258 8.40 14.50 19.23
C LEU A 258 7.24 15.36 19.72
N SER A 259 7.24 15.76 21.01
CA SER A 259 6.21 16.65 21.57
C SER A 259 6.14 18.01 20.89
N THR A 260 7.26 18.50 20.34
CA THR A 260 7.35 19.81 19.69
C THR A 260 7.26 19.71 18.17
N SER A 261 7.82 18.66 17.58
CA SER A 261 7.86 18.45 16.14
C SER A 261 6.55 17.88 15.58
N LEU A 262 5.91 16.91 16.23
CA LEU A 262 4.67 16.28 15.73
C LEU A 262 3.52 17.29 15.67
N LYS A 263 2.81 17.31 14.54
CA LYS A 263 1.67 18.22 14.28
C LYS A 263 0.37 17.49 14.02
N GLY A 264 0.44 16.31 13.41
CA GLY A 264 -0.74 15.48 13.27
C GLY A 264 -0.43 14.04 12.87
N VAL A 265 -1.38 13.16 13.16
CA VAL A 265 -1.38 11.77 12.71
C VAL A 265 -2.73 11.46 12.09
N VAL A 266 -2.71 10.93 10.86
CA VAL A 266 -3.88 10.47 10.12
C VAL A 266 -3.76 8.95 10.00
N ALA A 267 -4.41 8.21 10.90
CA ALA A 267 -4.44 6.76 10.83
C ALA A 267 -5.64 6.28 9.99
N GLN A 268 -5.36 5.47 8.98
CA GLN A 268 -6.29 5.15 7.91
C GLN A 268 -6.53 3.64 7.78
N THR A 269 -7.80 3.27 7.61
CA THR A 269 -8.21 1.92 7.19
C THR A 269 -9.18 2.01 6.02
N LEU A 270 -9.08 1.09 5.05
CA LEU A 270 -10.06 1.01 3.96
C LEU A 270 -11.17 0.03 4.31
N CYS A 271 -12.39 0.51 4.18
CA CYS A 271 -13.62 -0.24 4.34
C CYS A 271 -14.26 -0.49 2.97
N LYS A 272 -14.84 -1.69 2.81
CA LYS A 272 -15.68 -2.01 1.65
C LYS A 272 -16.99 -1.21 1.75
N LYS A 273 -17.37 -0.52 0.67
CA LYS A 273 -18.68 0.15 0.60
C LYS A 273 -19.81 -0.87 0.51
N VAL A 274 -21.02 -0.49 0.93
CA VAL A 274 -22.24 -1.27 0.64
C VAL A 274 -22.45 -1.37 -0.88
N GLN A 275 -22.17 -0.28 -1.58
CA GLN A 275 -22.08 -0.23 -3.04
C GLN A 275 -20.69 -0.67 -3.52
N ALA A 276 -20.39 -0.51 -4.81
CA ALA A 276 -19.07 -0.80 -5.35
C ALA A 276 -17.99 0.15 -4.79
N GLY A 277 -16.77 -0.38 -4.62
CA GLY A 277 -15.57 0.39 -4.25
C GLY A 277 -15.24 0.37 -2.75
N ARG A 278 -14.35 1.27 -2.34
CA ARG A 278 -13.82 1.39 -0.98
C ARG A 278 -13.91 2.83 -0.49
N VAL A 279 -13.95 3.01 0.83
CA VAL A 279 -13.88 4.31 1.52
C VAL A 279 -12.86 4.24 2.65
N ALA A 280 -12.16 5.34 2.91
CA ALA A 280 -11.26 5.43 4.05
C ALA A 280 -12.05 5.83 5.32
N ALA A 281 -11.87 5.06 6.40
CA ALA A 281 -12.14 5.55 7.74
C ALA A 281 -10.85 6.14 8.31
N LEU A 282 -10.95 7.35 8.86
CA LEU A 282 -9.81 8.19 9.27
C LEU A 282 -9.91 8.52 10.74
N GLU A 283 -8.92 8.08 11.51
CA GLU A 283 -8.61 8.63 12.82
C GLU A 283 -7.64 9.79 12.65
N VAL A 284 -8.02 10.96 13.17
CA VAL A 284 -7.27 12.21 12.98
C VAL A 284 -6.89 12.77 14.34
N LEU A 285 -5.59 12.79 14.61
CA LEU A 285 -5.00 13.49 15.76
C LEU A 285 -4.36 14.79 15.26
N VAL A 286 -4.76 15.92 15.86
CA VAL A 286 -4.07 17.21 15.72
C VAL A 286 -3.31 17.47 17.03
N VAL A 287 -2.01 17.74 16.95
CA VAL A 287 -1.18 17.91 18.16
C VAL A 287 -1.28 19.34 18.66
N ASN A 288 -2.17 19.55 19.64
CA ASN A 288 -2.23 20.79 20.41
C ASN A 288 -1.34 20.74 21.66
N SER A 289 -1.31 21.82 22.45
CA SER A 289 -0.47 21.90 23.66
C SER A 289 -0.77 20.81 24.70
N ALA A 290 -2.01 20.36 24.82
CA ALA A 290 -2.37 19.30 25.77
C ALA A 290 -1.82 17.94 25.30
N VAL A 291 -2.01 17.60 24.02
CA VAL A 291 -1.44 16.39 23.42
C VAL A 291 0.09 16.42 23.48
N SER A 292 0.72 17.55 23.16
CA SER A 292 2.17 17.76 23.28
C SER A 292 2.68 17.44 24.70
N ASN A 293 1.99 17.94 25.73
CA ASN A 293 2.35 17.65 27.11
C ASN A 293 2.19 16.16 27.45
N LEU A 294 1.12 15.49 27.00
CA LEU A 294 0.94 14.05 27.20
C LEU A 294 2.07 13.23 26.56
N ILE A 295 2.52 13.61 25.35
CA ILE A 295 3.65 12.96 24.68
C ILE A 295 4.93 13.14 25.52
N ARG A 296 5.19 14.37 25.98
CA ARG A 296 6.37 14.69 26.80
C ARG A 296 6.40 13.90 28.11
N GLU A 297 5.25 13.76 28.75
CA GLU A 297 5.09 13.03 30.02
C GLU A 297 4.96 11.51 29.86
N GLY A 298 4.92 10.98 28.62
CA GLY A 298 4.73 9.55 28.37
C GLY A 298 3.33 9.03 28.72
N LYS A 299 2.31 9.89 28.66
CA LYS A 299 0.91 9.57 28.98
C LYS A 299 0.08 9.35 27.70
N THR A 300 0.62 8.60 26.74
CA THR A 300 0.01 8.35 25.42
C THR A 300 -1.36 7.67 25.50
N HIS A 301 -1.59 6.84 26.51
CA HIS A 301 -2.89 6.23 26.82
C HIS A 301 -4.03 7.24 27.08
N GLN A 302 -3.72 8.51 27.39
CA GLN A 302 -4.73 9.57 27.59
C GLN A 302 -5.04 10.37 26.31
N ILE A 303 -4.28 10.16 25.22
CA ILE A 303 -4.50 10.84 23.94
C ILE A 303 -5.92 10.61 23.40
N PRO A 304 -6.52 9.40 23.45
CA PRO A 304 -7.90 9.20 22.99
C PRO A 304 -8.91 10.13 23.65
N SER A 305 -8.82 10.34 24.97
CA SER A 305 -9.70 11.29 25.68
C SER A 305 -9.49 12.73 25.21
N MET A 306 -8.24 13.13 24.90
CA MET A 306 -7.96 14.44 24.32
C MET A 306 -8.52 14.57 22.90
N MET A 307 -8.48 13.51 22.10
CA MET A 307 -9.06 13.50 20.75
C MET A 307 -10.58 13.71 20.79
N GLN A 308 -11.28 13.05 21.72
CA GLN A 308 -12.71 13.25 21.92
C GLN A 308 -13.05 14.71 22.28
N MET A 309 -12.31 15.31 23.21
CA MET A 309 -12.48 16.73 23.58
C MET A 309 -12.04 17.68 22.46
N GLY A 310 -11.12 17.24 21.60
CA GLY A 310 -10.56 17.95 20.46
C GLY A 310 -11.41 17.92 19.19
N ALA A 311 -12.64 17.38 19.23
CA ALA A 311 -13.51 17.26 18.05
C ALA A 311 -13.71 18.59 17.31
N ARG A 312 -13.81 19.72 18.03
CA ARG A 312 -13.92 21.06 17.43
C ARG A 312 -12.67 21.51 16.68
N GLN A 313 -11.52 20.93 16.98
CA GLN A 313 -10.25 21.13 16.25
C GLN A 313 -10.11 20.14 15.08
N GLY A 314 -11.15 19.35 14.82
CA GLY A 314 -11.17 18.33 13.77
C GLY A 314 -10.48 17.03 14.14
N MET A 315 -10.20 16.81 15.44
CA MET A 315 -9.76 15.49 15.91
C MET A 315 -10.92 14.50 15.86
N ARG A 316 -10.60 13.23 15.63
CA ARG A 316 -11.60 12.18 15.47
C ARG A 316 -11.01 10.82 15.78
N LEU A 317 -11.71 10.00 16.57
CA LEU A 317 -11.33 8.60 16.79
C LEU A 317 -11.74 7.72 15.61
N LEU A 318 -11.06 6.58 15.41
CA LEU A 318 -11.41 5.64 14.35
C LEU A 318 -12.86 5.15 14.46
N ASN A 319 -13.32 4.81 15.67
CA ASN A 319 -14.67 4.30 15.87
C ASN A 319 -15.75 5.34 15.55
N ASP A 320 -15.51 6.62 15.86
CA ASP A 320 -16.40 7.72 15.44
C ASP A 320 -16.37 7.86 13.91
N SER A 321 -15.22 7.59 13.29
CA SER A 321 -15.09 7.52 11.83
C SER A 321 -15.98 6.45 11.20
N LEU A 322 -15.87 5.25 11.72
CA LEU A 322 -16.64 4.10 11.27
C LEU A 322 -18.14 4.28 11.53
N LEU A 323 -18.52 4.81 12.70
CA LEU A 323 -19.92 5.03 13.05
C LEU A 323 -20.62 5.97 12.06
N GLU A 324 -19.99 7.09 11.68
CA GLU A 324 -20.57 8.01 10.69
C GLU A 324 -20.70 7.36 9.30
N LEU A 325 -19.72 6.53 8.90
CA LEU A 325 -19.80 5.79 7.63
C LEU A 325 -20.93 4.74 7.64
N VAL A 326 -21.21 4.12 8.79
CA VAL A 326 -22.35 3.20 8.95
C VAL A 326 -23.67 3.98 8.96
N ALA A 327 -23.74 5.06 9.74
CA ALA A 327 -24.95 5.89 9.89
C ALA A 327 -25.37 6.55 8.56
N SER A 328 -24.40 6.88 7.68
CA SER A 328 -24.66 7.37 6.32
C SER A 328 -25.03 6.26 5.32
N GLY A 329 -25.02 4.99 5.72
CA GLY A 329 -25.25 3.84 4.84
C GLY A 329 -24.10 3.57 3.86
N THR A 330 -22.93 4.19 4.06
CA THR A 330 -21.77 4.03 3.18
C THR A 330 -21.13 2.65 3.33
N ILE A 331 -21.04 2.15 4.56
CA ILE A 331 -20.51 0.81 4.90
C ILE A 331 -21.51 0.05 5.78
N ALA A 332 -21.42 -1.28 5.78
CA ALA A 332 -22.21 -2.12 6.67
C ALA A 332 -21.66 -2.08 8.10
N ALA A 333 -22.51 -2.32 9.12
CA ALA A 333 -22.10 -2.36 10.51
C ALA A 333 -21.07 -3.48 10.79
N ASP A 334 -21.22 -4.63 10.13
CA ASP A 334 -20.27 -5.75 10.26
C ASP A 334 -18.88 -5.41 9.69
N GLU A 335 -18.82 -4.62 8.61
CA GLU A 335 -17.55 -4.10 8.07
C GLU A 335 -16.87 -3.17 9.08
N ALA A 336 -17.64 -2.30 9.75
CA ALA A 336 -17.10 -1.45 10.82
C ALA A 336 -16.53 -2.28 11.98
N LEU A 337 -17.25 -3.31 12.44
CA LEU A 337 -16.78 -4.23 13.49
C LEU A 337 -15.54 -5.02 13.08
N ALA A 338 -15.43 -5.40 11.80
CA ALA A 338 -14.25 -6.09 11.27
C ALA A 338 -13.02 -5.19 11.18
N LYS A 339 -13.21 -3.89 10.93
CA LYS A 339 -12.13 -2.92 10.67
C LYS A 339 -11.72 -2.09 11.90
N CYS A 340 -12.57 -1.99 12.92
CA CYS A 340 -12.27 -1.25 14.14
C CYS A 340 -11.15 -1.92 14.97
N VAL A 341 -10.45 -1.10 15.76
CA VAL A 341 -9.46 -1.60 16.73
C VAL A 341 -10.13 -1.91 18.07
N ASP A 342 -10.95 -1.00 18.58
CA ASP A 342 -11.74 -1.19 19.80
C ASP A 342 -13.13 -1.74 19.48
N LYS A 343 -13.25 -3.07 19.46
CA LYS A 343 -14.51 -3.78 19.21
C LYS A 343 -15.56 -3.53 20.29
N GLY A 344 -15.13 -3.40 21.54
CA GLY A 344 -16.03 -3.16 22.67
C GLY A 344 -16.71 -1.80 22.56
N GLY A 345 -15.91 -0.75 22.37
CA GLY A 345 -16.42 0.60 22.13
C GLY A 345 -17.26 0.70 20.86
N MET A 346 -16.87 0.02 19.78
CA MET A 346 -17.63 0.04 18.51
C MET A 346 -19.03 -0.56 18.67
N ARG A 347 -19.16 -1.68 19.40
CA ARG A 347 -20.48 -2.29 19.69
C ARG A 347 -21.37 -1.35 20.49
N SER A 348 -20.83 -0.76 21.57
CA SER A 348 -21.57 0.21 22.40
C SER A 348 -22.04 1.41 21.58
N LEU A 349 -21.24 1.89 20.63
CA LEU A 349 -21.61 2.99 19.73
C LEU A 349 -22.73 2.60 18.75
N LEU A 350 -22.66 1.41 18.15
CA LEU A 350 -23.70 0.91 17.25
C LEU A 350 -25.02 0.68 17.98
N GLU A 351 -24.98 0.05 19.16
CA GLU A 351 -26.15 -0.15 20.02
C GLU A 351 -26.77 1.17 20.45
N GLY A 352 -25.95 2.13 20.90
CA GLY A 352 -26.39 3.47 21.26
C GLY A 352 -27.02 4.25 20.11
N ALA A 353 -26.63 3.97 18.87
CA ALA A 353 -27.21 4.52 17.66
C ALA A 353 -28.42 3.73 17.13
N GLY A 354 -28.81 2.63 17.77
CA GLY A 354 -29.91 1.76 17.32
C GLY A 354 -29.62 1.00 16.02
N ILE A 355 -28.34 0.79 15.70
CA ILE A 355 -27.90 0.13 14.46
C ILE A 355 -27.68 -1.35 14.73
N ALA A 356 -28.42 -2.21 14.02
CA ALA A 356 -28.26 -3.65 14.10
C ALA A 356 -26.96 -4.12 13.42
N PHE A 357 -26.34 -5.14 13.99
CA PHE A 357 -25.17 -5.84 13.46
C PHE A 357 -25.28 -7.32 13.78
N ALA A 358 -24.61 -8.18 13.00
CA ALA A 358 -24.64 -9.61 13.25
C ALA A 358 -23.95 -9.91 14.59
N SER A 359 -24.67 -10.55 15.51
CA SER A 359 -24.04 -11.02 16.75
C SER A 359 -23.12 -12.19 16.40
N SER A 360 -21.91 -12.20 16.97
CA SER A 360 -20.96 -13.31 16.77
C SER A 360 -21.46 -14.66 17.32
N GLU A 361 -22.66 -14.73 17.89
CA GLU A 361 -23.30 -15.95 18.38
C GLU A 361 -24.18 -16.65 17.31
N GLU A 362 -24.61 -15.95 16.24
CA GLU A 362 -25.50 -16.54 15.21
C GLU A 362 -24.76 -17.24 14.05
N VAL A 363 -23.44 -17.05 13.93
CA VAL A 363 -22.62 -17.69 12.87
C VAL A 363 -22.14 -19.09 13.28
N SER A 364 -22.27 -19.46 14.57
CA SER A 364 -21.84 -20.79 15.08
C SER A 364 -22.96 -21.85 15.01
N SER A 365 -24.23 -21.44 14.87
CA SER A 365 -25.40 -22.32 15.03
C SER A 365 -26.18 -22.61 13.75
N SER A 366 -25.80 -22.00 12.60
CA SER A 366 -26.52 -22.16 11.33
C SER A 366 -25.83 -23.07 10.29
N GLU A 367 -24.64 -23.61 10.56
CA GLU A 367 -23.94 -24.55 9.65
C GLU A 367 -23.84 -26.01 10.17
N LEU A 368 -24.47 -26.36 11.29
CA LEU A 368 -24.49 -27.74 11.81
C LEU A 368 -25.90 -28.16 12.20
N GLY A 369 -26.76 -28.35 11.20
CA GLY A 369 -28.15 -28.76 11.40
C GLY A 369 -28.80 -29.32 10.15
N GLY A 370 -28.08 -30.15 9.40
CA GLY A 370 -28.62 -30.95 8.30
C GLY A 370 -28.48 -32.43 8.62
N ASP A 371 -29.60 -33.08 8.95
CA ASP A 371 -29.74 -34.51 9.21
C ASP A 371 -29.03 -35.37 8.13
N VAL A 372 -28.06 -36.18 8.56
CA VAL A 372 -27.53 -37.30 7.77
C VAL A 372 -27.80 -38.58 8.54
N SER A 373 -29.00 -39.12 8.37
CA SER A 373 -29.39 -40.44 8.85
C SER A 373 -30.37 -41.10 7.88
N SER A 374 -29.89 -41.48 6.70
CA SER A 374 -30.34 -42.68 5.96
C SER A 374 -29.66 -42.77 4.59
N ALA A 375 -28.54 -43.47 4.50
CA ALA A 375 -28.09 -44.18 3.30
C ALA A 375 -26.76 -44.89 3.61
N VAL A 376 -26.84 -46.02 4.31
CA VAL A 376 -25.80 -47.04 4.24
C VAL A 376 -26.33 -48.04 3.23
N ASP A 377 -25.67 -48.17 2.08
CA ASP A 377 -25.32 -49.47 1.50
C ASP A 377 -24.61 -49.38 0.13
N MET A 378 -23.56 -50.19 0.02
CA MET A 378 -22.95 -50.77 -1.19
C MET A 378 -22.04 -49.89 -2.06
N VAL A 379 -20.72 -50.01 -1.87
CA VAL A 379 -19.77 -50.14 -2.99
C VAL A 379 -18.62 -51.08 -2.58
N GLU A 380 -18.52 -52.23 -3.26
CA GLU A 380 -17.38 -53.15 -3.24
C GLU A 380 -16.15 -52.54 -3.94
N GLU A 381 -14.97 -52.76 -3.37
CA GLU A 381 -13.69 -52.56 -4.08
C GLU A 381 -13.52 -53.57 -5.23
N PRO A 382 -12.73 -53.22 -6.25
CA PRO A 382 -11.78 -54.21 -6.73
C PRO A 382 -10.33 -53.71 -6.84
N LYS A 383 -9.46 -54.69 -6.58
CA LYS A 383 -8.00 -54.69 -6.52
C LYS A 383 -7.31 -54.44 -7.87
N SER A 384 -6.14 -53.79 -7.76
CA SER A 384 -4.87 -53.92 -8.50
C SER A 384 -4.81 -54.70 -9.84
N ALA A 385 -4.17 -54.10 -10.84
CA ALA A 385 -2.95 -54.63 -11.48
C ALA A 385 -2.42 -53.69 -12.60
N LEU A 386 -1.11 -53.42 -12.57
CA LEU A 386 -0.31 -52.94 -13.72
C LEU A 386 -0.13 -54.07 -14.75
N PRO A 387 0.15 -53.75 -16.04
CA PRO A 387 1.55 -53.89 -16.49
C PRO A 387 2.06 -52.88 -17.55
N ALA A 388 3.39 -52.81 -17.56
CA ALA A 388 4.41 -52.30 -18.49
C ALA A 388 4.06 -51.74 -19.90
N SER A 389 4.80 -50.67 -20.24
CA SER A 389 5.03 -50.07 -21.56
C SER A 389 5.71 -51.01 -22.57
N PRO A 390 5.65 -50.70 -23.87
CA PRO A 390 6.88 -50.25 -24.55
C PRO A 390 6.69 -49.20 -25.67
N GLY A 391 7.77 -48.50 -26.04
CA GLY A 391 8.06 -48.17 -27.44
C GLY A 391 7.91 -46.71 -27.89
N THR A 392 9.04 -46.00 -27.86
CA THR A 392 9.53 -44.94 -28.78
C THR A 392 8.70 -44.57 -30.02
N GLU A 393 8.51 -43.26 -30.24
CA GLU A 393 8.69 -42.67 -31.58
C GLU A 393 9.10 -41.19 -31.50
N GLN A 394 10.19 -40.88 -32.21
CA GLN A 394 10.75 -39.54 -32.42
C GLN A 394 9.92 -38.80 -33.47
N GLY A 395 9.43 -37.60 -33.13
CA GLY A 395 8.80 -36.67 -34.07
C GLY A 395 9.43 -35.29 -33.95
N SER A 396 10.00 -34.82 -35.06
CA SER A 396 10.84 -33.62 -35.18
C SER A 396 10.19 -32.34 -34.67
N ARG A 397 10.89 -31.66 -33.75
CA ARG A 397 10.66 -30.25 -33.40
C ARG A 397 11.50 -29.36 -34.31
N ASP A 398 10.99 -29.05 -35.49
CA ASP A 398 11.45 -27.93 -36.31
C ASP A 398 10.23 -27.39 -37.05
N GLY A 399 9.72 -26.24 -36.59
CA GLY A 399 8.53 -25.62 -37.21
C GLY A 399 7.87 -24.51 -36.39
N ALA A 400 8.19 -24.37 -35.11
CA ALA A 400 7.59 -23.33 -34.26
C ALA A 400 8.30 -21.96 -34.33
N PHE A 401 9.50 -21.88 -34.93
CA PHE A 401 10.33 -20.67 -34.91
C PHE A 401 10.17 -19.76 -36.15
N GLU A 402 9.56 -20.23 -37.24
CA GLU A 402 9.35 -19.40 -38.44
C GLU A 402 8.11 -18.50 -38.41
N ARG A 403 7.11 -18.80 -37.56
CA ARG A 403 5.89 -17.97 -37.49
C ARG A 403 6.06 -16.63 -36.77
N PHE A 404 7.18 -16.42 -36.06
CA PHE A 404 7.45 -15.17 -35.36
C PHE A 404 8.14 -14.10 -36.23
N LYS A 405 8.63 -14.46 -37.43
CA LYS A 405 9.29 -13.51 -38.36
C LYS A 405 8.36 -12.91 -39.43
N GLN A 406 7.19 -13.48 -39.68
CA GLN A 406 6.31 -13.04 -40.79
C GLN A 406 5.32 -11.90 -40.45
N MET A 407 5.29 -11.39 -39.21
CA MET A 407 4.43 -10.24 -38.83
C MET A 407 5.17 -8.89 -38.80
N ARG A 408 6.35 -8.76 -39.43
CA ARG A 408 7.04 -7.47 -39.65
C ARG A 408 7.29 -7.20 -41.13
N GLY A 409 6.23 -7.27 -41.92
CA GLY A 409 6.32 -7.02 -43.36
C GLY A 409 4.98 -6.71 -44.01
N ARG A 410 4.29 -5.67 -43.54
CA ARG A 410 3.54 -4.68 -44.33
C ARG A 410 2.80 -3.70 -43.43
#